data_AF-A0A834YP15-F1
#
_entry.id   AF-A0A834YP15-F1
#
_cell.length_a   1.000
_cell.length_b   1.000
_cell.length_c   1.000
_cell.angle_alpha   90.00
_cell.angle_beta   90.00
_cell.angle_gamma   90.00
#
_symmetry.space_group_name_H-M   'P 1'
#
loop_
_entity.id
_entity.type
_entity.pdbx_description
1 polymer ?
#
loop_
_entity_poly.entity_id
_entity_poly.type
_entity_poly.pdbx_seq_one_letter_code
_entity_poly.pdbx_strand_id
1 'polypeptide(L)' 'MSDLFPPVLDNVLLAYKERIEQLQCHELIKYVQVFKNHGASAGASMSHSHSQIMALPIVPPTVSARLGSIEGVVR' A
#
# COMPACT_ATOMS: atom_id res chain seq x y z
N MET A 1 6.11 -5.77 -13.65
CA MET A 1 6.28 -6.36 -12.29
C MET A 1 6.09 -7.86 -12.29
N SER A 2 5.15 -8.39 -13.08
CA SER A 2 5.05 -9.84 -13.36
C SER A 2 6.35 -10.46 -13.87
N ASP A 3 7.12 -9.67 -14.62
CA ASP A 3 8.34 -10.14 -15.29
C ASP A 3 9.61 -9.97 -14.43
N LEU A 4 9.44 -9.56 -13.16
CA LEU A 4 10.56 -9.47 -12.22
C LEU A 4 10.92 -10.86 -11.70
N PHE A 5 12.21 -11.14 -11.58
CA PHE A 5 12.70 -12.32 -10.88
C PHE A 5 12.30 -12.26 -9.39
N PRO A 6 11.88 -13.35 -8.73
CA PRO A 6 11.28 -13.30 -7.39
C PRO A 6 12.13 -12.56 -6.33
N PRO A 7 13.46 -12.74 -6.24
CA PRO A 7 14.31 -11.94 -5.34
C PRO A 7 14.27 -10.43 -5.58
N VAL A 8 14.05 -9.99 -6.83
CA VAL A 8 13.87 -8.56 -7.14
C VAL A 8 12.51 -8.07 -6.64
N LEU A 9 11.48 -8.90 -6.73
CA LEU A 9 10.18 -8.61 -6.14
C LEU A 9 10.27 -8.51 -4.60
N ASP A 10 11.04 -9.40 -3.97
CA ASP A 10 11.27 -9.38 -2.52
C ASP A 10 11.89 -8.06 -2.08
N ASN A 11 12.89 -7.56 -2.82
CA ASN A 11 13.49 -6.26 -2.55
C ASN A 11 12.49 -5.11 -2.66
N VAL A 12 11.54 -5.18 -3.59
CA VAL A 12 10.50 -4.15 -3.71
C VAL A 12 9.53 -4.20 -2.52
N LEU A 13 9.14 -5.41 -2.09
CA LEU A 13 8.30 -5.56 -0.90
C LEU A 13 9.01 -5.11 0.37
N LEU A 14 10.32 -5.39 0.49
CA LEU A 14 11.15 -4.91 1.59
C LEU A 14 11.25 -3.38 1.59
N ALA A 15 11.45 -2.77 0.42
CA ALA A 15 11.46 -1.31 0.28
C ALA A 15 10.12 -0.68 0.70
N TYR A 16 8.98 -1.33 0.44
CA TYR A 16 7.69 -0.86 0.95
C TYR A 16 7.63 -0.92 2.47
N LYS A 17 8.05 -2.03 3.07
CA LYS A 17 8.08 -2.20 4.52
C LYS A 17 8.95 -1.13 5.18
N GLU A 18 10.18 -0.96 4.72
CA GLU A 18 11.10 0.04 5.25
C GLU A 18 10.51 1.46 5.16
N ARG A 19 9.84 1.78 4.05
CA ARG A 19 9.20 3.08 3.89
C ARG A 19 8.00 3.27 4.83
N ILE A 20 7.21 2.23 5.07
CA ILE A 20 6.10 2.28 6.03
C ILE A 20 6.64 2.52 7.44
N GLU A 21 7.70 1.80 7.85
CA GLU A 21 8.34 1.98 9.16
C GLU A 21 8.87 3.40 9.34
N GLN A 22 9.49 3.98 8.31
CA GLN A 22 9.90 5.39 8.34
C GLN A 22 8.72 6.35 8.53
N LEU A 23 7.59 6.09 7.86
CA LEU A 23 6.40 6.93 7.94
C LEU A 23 5.68 6.80 9.30
N GLN A 24 5.80 5.64 9.95
CA GLN A 24 5.18 5.37 11.25
C GLN A 24 5.70 6.31 12.36
N CYS A 25 6.89 6.88 12.21
CA CYS A 25 7.45 7.87 13.14
C CYS A 25 6.69 9.22 13.14
N HIS A 26 5.79 9.47 12.19
CA HIS A 26 5.00 10.69 12.14
C HIS A 26 3.61 10.49 12.76
N GLU A 27 3.37 11.10 13.93
CA GLU A 27 2.12 10.97 14.70
C GLU A 27 0.84 11.34 13.92
N LEU A 28 0.96 12.24 12.95
CA LEU A 28 -0.18 12.65 12.12
C LEU A 28 -0.60 11.60 11.11
N ILE A 29 0.24 10.62 10.78
CA ILE A 29 -0.07 9.56 9.82
C ILE A 29 -0.85 8.46 10.52
N LYS A 30 -2.09 8.21 10.06
CA LYS A 30 -2.98 7.18 10.62
C LYS A 30 -3.11 5.94 9.73
N TYR A 31 -2.76 6.05 8.45
CA TYR A 31 -2.83 4.93 7.52
C TYR A 31 -1.85 5.13 6.36
N VAL A 32 -1.26 4.03 5.87
CA VAL A 32 -0.40 4.03 4.68
C VAL A 32 -0.97 3.05 3.65
N GLN A 33 -1.29 3.54 2.46
CA GLN A 33 -1.73 2.74 1.34
C GLN A 33 -0.57 2.52 0.35
N VAL A 34 -0.18 1.28 0.13
CA VAL A 34 0.68 0.89 -0.99
C VAL A 34 -0.20 0.36 -2.11
N PHE A 35 -0.03 0.84 -3.34
CA PHE A 35 -0.82 0.39 -4.48
C PHE A 35 -0.03 0.49 -5.79
N LYS A 36 -0.52 -0.21 -6.82
CA LYS A 36 0.06 -0.20 -8.16
C LYS A 36 -1.05 -0.15 -9.19
N ASN A 37 -0.96 0.81 -10.10
CA ASN A 37 -1.75 0.84 -11.31
C ASN A 37 -0.95 0.18 -12.45
N HIS A 38 -1.62 -0.63 -13.27
CA HIS A 38 -1.00 -1.25 -14.44
C HIS A 38 -1.85 -0.99 -15.68
N GLY A 39 -1.26 -0.31 -16.67
CA GLY A 39 -1.96 0.12 -17.87
C GLY A 39 -2.70 1.45 -17.70
N ALA A 40 -2.88 2.18 -18.80
CA ALA A 40 -3.49 3.50 -18.81
C ALA A 40 -4.95 3.49 -18.31
N SER A 41 -5.73 2.45 -18.65
CA SER A 41 -7.12 2.29 -18.20
C SER A 41 -7.25 2.12 -16.69
N ALA A 42 -6.21 1.63 -16.01
CA ALA A 42 -6.15 1.52 -14.55
C ALA A 42 -5.59 2.78 -13.87
N GLY A 43 -5.34 3.86 -14.63
CA GLY A 43 -4.79 5.11 -14.11
C GLY A 43 -3.26 5.13 -13.98
N ALA A 44 -2.53 4.29 -14.72
CA ALA A 44 -1.08 4.44 -14.83
C ALA A 44 -0.73 5.60 -15.79
N SER A 45 -0.08 6.64 -15.29
CA SER A 45 0.35 7.80 -16.08
C SER A 45 1.74 7.61 -16.71
N MET A 46 2.56 6.72 -16.15
CA MET A 46 3.89 6.39 -16.68
C MET A 46 3.91 4.96 -17.21
N SER A 47 4.56 4.77 -18.37
CA SER A 47 4.74 3.45 -19.00
C SER A 47 5.71 2.56 -18.22
N HIS A 48 6.73 3.15 -17.59
CA HIS A 48 7.66 2.42 -16.74
C HIS A 48 6.93 1.80 -15.54
N SER A 49 7.24 0.55 -15.21
CA SER A 49 6.59 -0.16 -14.11
C SER A 49 6.92 0.48 -12.76
N HIS A 50 5.91 1.08 -12.12
CA HIS A 50 6.05 1.72 -10.80
C HIS A 50 4.87 1.36 -9.89
N SER A 51 4.99 1.74 -8.63
CA SER A 51 3.99 1.63 -7.57
C SER A 51 4.00 2.93 -6.78
N GLN A 52 2.98 3.16 -5.96
CA GLN A 52 2.82 4.38 -5.18
C GLN A 52 2.56 4.04 -3.71
N ILE A 53 3.02 4.92 -2.83
CA ILE A 53 2.75 4.89 -1.40
C ILE A 53 2.08 6.22 -1.04
N MET A 54 0.92 6.14 -0.41
CA MET A 54 0.16 7.30 0.06
C MET A 54 -0.02 7.21 1.57
N ALA A 55 0.50 8.20 2.30
CA ALA A 55 0.30 8.33 3.74
C ALA A 55 -0.85 9.30 4.03
N LEU A 56 -1.76 8.91 4.92
CA LEU A 56 -3.01 9.62 5.17
C LEU A 56 -3.15 10.00 6.65
N PRO A 57 -3.67 11.19 6.97
CA PRO A 57 -3.94 11.60 8.35
C PRO A 57 -5.26 11.07 8.91
N ILE A 58 -5.92 10.17 8.16
CA ILE A 58 -7.19 9.53 8.50
C ILE A 58 -7.13 8.04 8.17
N VAL A 59 -7.97 7.24 8.83
CA VAL A 59 -8.22 5.85 8.42
C VAL A 59 -9.30 5.85 7.33
N PRO A 60 -9.06 5.27 6.13
CA PRO A 60 -10.06 5.25 5.07
C PRO A 60 -11.32 4.45 5.45
N PRO A 61 -12.53 4.83 4.96
CA PRO A 61 -13.78 4.14 5.30
C PRO A 61 -13.79 2.64 4.99
N THR A 62 -13.13 2.23 3.89
CA THR A 62 -13.01 0.82 3.50
C THR A 62 -12.21 0.00 4.51
N VAL A 63 -11.22 0.62 5.15
CA VAL A 63 -10.39 -0.01 6.19
C VAL A 63 -11.18 -0.12 7.49
N SER A 64 -11.85 0.97 7.90
CA SER A 64 -12.73 0.97 9.08
C SER A 64 -13.85 -0.08 8.96
N ALA A 65 -14.50 -0.17 7.81
CA ALA A 65 -15.54 -1.17 7.55
C ALA A 65 -14.99 -2.61 7.61
N ARG A 66 -13.79 -2.84 7.07
CA ARG A 66 -13.12 -4.15 7.13
C ARG A 66 -12.80 -4.55 8.57
N LEU A 67 -12.24 -3.64 9.37
CA LEU A 67 -11.92 -3.90 10.78
C LEU A 67 -13.19 -4.28 11.57
N GLY A 68 -14.26 -3.50 11.45
CA GLY A 68 -15.52 -3.79 12.13
C GLY A 68 -16.15 -5.13 11.70
N SER A 69 -15.98 -5.51 10.42
CA SER A 69 -16.45 -6.81 9.93
C SER A 69 -15.66 -7.98 10.53
N ILE A 70 -14.35 -7.82 10.75
CA ILE A 70 -13.50 -8.85 11.37
C ILE A 70 -13.82 -8.97 12.86
N GLU A 71 -14.02 -7.85 13.56
CA GLU A 71 -14.41 -7.85 14.98
C GLU A 71 -15.76 -8.54 15.23
N GLY A 72 -16.70 -8.44 14.27
CA GLY A 72 -17.98 -9.15 14.33
C GLY A 72 -17.89 -10.66 14.07
N VAL A 73 -16.79 -11.15 13.46
CA VAL A 73 -16.55 -12.58 13.17
C VAL A 73 -15.83 -13.28 14.32
N VAL A 74 -15.12 -12.54 15.17
CA VAL A 74 -14.33 -13.08 16.30
C VAL A 74 -15.14 -13.07 17.63
N ARG A 75 -16.41 -12.66 17.60
CA ARG A 75 -17.36 -12.78 18.72
C ARG A 75 -18.32 -13.94 18.50
#